data_AF-A0A1Y2VPY3-F1
#
_entry.id   AF-A0A1Y2VPY3-F1
#
_cell.length_a   1.000
_cell.length_b   1.000
_cell.length_c   1.000
_cell.angle_alpha   90.00
_cell.angle_beta   90.00
_cell.angle_gamma   90.00
#
_symmetry.space_group_name_H-M   'P 1'
#
loop_
_entity.id
_entity.type
_entity.pdbx_description
1 polymer ?
#
loop_
_entity_poly.entity_id
_entity_poly.type
_entity_poly.pdbx_seq_one_letter_code
_entity_poly.pdbx_strand_id
1 'polypeptide(L)'
;VWLDEKPHSVEGHTAQCILFFKDRQVWGPVSCHDNTTQLRDAIEKADDRFALTVEPRSKTIEGHTRYISVKSKGVVILDKLPTHDNMGGLVVAVEAI
;
A
#
# COMPACT_ATOMS: atom_id res chain seq x y z
N VAL A 1 4.60 8.83 2.49
CA VAL A 1 4.19 7.83 1.48
C VAL A 1 3.50 8.61 0.37
N TRP A 2 3.65 8.30 -0.92
CA TRP A 2 2.97 9.05 -1.98
C TRP A 2 2.65 8.18 -3.19
N LEU A 3 1.74 8.67 -4.05
CA LEU A 3 1.40 8.05 -5.32
C LEU A 3 1.96 8.87 -6.49
N ASP A 4 2.48 8.16 -7.51
CA ASP A 4 2.88 8.72 -8.80
C ASP A 4 2.01 8.15 -9.93
N GLU A 5 1.89 8.88 -11.04
CA GLU A 5 1.20 8.40 -12.25
C GLU A 5 1.93 7.23 -12.90
N LYS A 6 1.16 6.29 -13.46
CA LYS A 6 1.66 5.13 -14.21
C LYS A 6 0.76 4.88 -15.43
N PRO A 7 1.32 4.45 -16.58
CA PRO A 7 0.51 3.93 -17.68
C PRO A 7 -0.38 2.77 -17.22
N HIS A 8 -1.66 2.82 -17.60
CA HIS A 8 -2.65 1.81 -17.23
C HIS A 8 -2.19 0.40 -17.65
N SER A 9 -2.20 -0.55 -16.72
CA SER A 9 -1.98 -1.97 -17.00
C SER A 9 -2.96 -2.82 -16.20
N VAL A 10 -3.41 -3.93 -16.75
CA VAL A 10 -4.38 -4.81 -16.07
C VAL A 10 -3.66 -5.98 -15.42
N GLU A 11 -3.90 -6.22 -14.13
CA GLU A 11 -3.33 -7.35 -13.40
C GLU A 11 -4.40 -8.02 -12.50
N GLY A 12 -4.26 -9.31 -12.24
CA GLY A 12 -5.18 -10.03 -11.36
C GLY A 12 -4.86 -9.77 -9.89
N HIS A 13 -5.84 -9.29 -9.13
CA HIS A 13 -5.75 -9.10 -7.69
C HIS A 13 -6.16 -10.34 -6.91
N THR A 14 -5.33 -10.75 -5.97
CA THR A 14 -5.51 -11.95 -5.13
C THR A 14 -5.52 -11.64 -3.64
N ALA A 15 -5.35 -10.38 -3.23
CA ALA A 15 -5.22 -10.00 -1.83
C ALA A 15 -6.05 -8.76 -1.45
N GLN A 16 -6.19 -8.54 -0.15
CA GLN A 16 -6.65 -7.31 0.48
C GLN A 16 -5.64 -6.84 1.53
N CYS A 17 -5.58 -5.54 1.80
CA CYS A 17 -4.74 -5.00 2.87
C CYS A 17 -5.50 -4.10 3.84
N ILE A 18 -5.04 -4.11 5.10
CA ILE A 18 -5.55 -3.31 6.21
C ILE A 18 -4.34 -2.66 6.90
N LEU A 19 -4.41 -1.36 7.16
CA LEU A 19 -3.39 -0.62 7.90
C LEU A 19 -3.83 -0.44 9.36
N PHE A 20 -2.93 -0.79 10.26
CA PHE A 20 -3.05 -0.56 11.69
C PHE A 20 -1.99 0.45 12.15
N PHE A 21 -2.33 1.25 13.15
CA PHE A 21 -1.41 2.07 13.92
C PHE A 21 -1.61 1.76 15.41
N LYS A 22 -0.57 1.25 16.08
CA LYS A 22 -0.62 0.79 17.47
C LYS A 22 -1.84 -0.11 17.73
N ASP A 23 -1.96 -1.17 16.93
CA ASP A 23 -3.04 -2.18 16.96
C ASP A 23 -4.46 -1.66 16.63
N ARG A 24 -4.62 -0.36 16.33
CA ARG A 24 -5.90 0.20 15.88
C ARG A 24 -5.94 0.26 14.36
N GLN A 25 -6.97 -0.31 13.77
CA GLN A 25 -7.24 -0.17 12.34
C GLN A 25 -7.48 1.31 11.99
N VAL A 26 -6.69 1.84 11.07
CA VAL A 26 -6.78 3.23 10.58
C VAL A 26 -7.16 3.33 9.11
N TRP A 27 -6.99 2.25 8.33
CA TRP A 27 -7.41 2.18 6.93
C TRP A 27 -7.61 0.73 6.47
N GLY A 28 -8.45 0.51 5.45
CA GLY A 28 -8.78 -0.81 4.90
C GLY A 28 -10.04 -1.45 5.48
N PRO A 29 -10.41 -2.67 5.04
CA PRO A 29 -9.74 -3.45 3.99
C PRO A 29 -9.94 -2.88 2.59
N VAL A 30 -8.90 -2.94 1.76
CA VAL A 30 -8.94 -2.53 0.34
C VAL A 30 -8.23 -3.56 -0.54
N SER A 31 -8.70 -3.72 -1.78
CA SER A 31 -8.08 -4.54 -2.82
C SER A 31 -6.59 -4.26 -3.00
N CYS A 32 -5.75 -5.30 -2.93
CA CYS A 32 -4.32 -5.16 -3.18
C CYS A 32 -3.70 -6.42 -3.78
N HIS A 33 -2.43 -6.30 -4.16
CA HIS A 33 -1.67 -7.36 -4.84
C HIS A 33 -0.70 -8.05 -3.89
N ASP A 34 -0.22 -9.24 -4.25
CA ASP A 34 0.76 -9.97 -3.43
C ASP A 34 2.08 -9.17 -3.27
N ASN A 35 2.43 -8.32 -4.25
CA ASN A 35 3.57 -7.41 -4.18
C ASN A 35 3.46 -6.34 -3.08
N THR A 36 2.26 -6.16 -2.48
CA THR A 36 1.99 -5.27 -1.35
C THR A 36 2.75 -5.69 -0.09
N THR A 37 3.27 -6.92 -0.05
CA THR A 37 4.25 -7.35 0.98
C THR A 37 5.48 -6.43 1.03
N GLN A 38 5.98 -5.95 -0.11
CA GLN A 38 7.07 -4.97 -0.13
C GLN A 38 6.65 -3.62 0.47
N LEU A 39 5.39 -3.22 0.27
CA LEU A 39 4.84 -2.01 0.86
C LEU A 39 4.68 -2.14 2.37
N ARG A 40 4.22 -3.31 2.86
CA ARG A 40 4.18 -3.63 4.29
C ARG A 40 5.55 -3.45 4.91
N ASP A 41 6.55 -4.16 4.38
CA ASP A 41 7.90 -4.18 4.93
C ASP A 41 8.51 -2.76 4.94
N ALA A 42 8.23 -1.96 3.91
CA ALA A 42 8.66 -0.57 3.84
C ALA A 42 7.97 0.33 4.88
N ILE A 43 6.67 0.16 5.11
CA ILE A 43 5.92 0.93 6.11
C ILE A 43 6.40 0.60 7.53
N GLU A 44 6.53 -0.69 7.87
CA GLU A 44 7.04 -1.14 9.17
C GLU A 44 8.48 -0.66 9.41
N LYS A 45 9.32 -0.70 8.37
CA LYS A 45 10.69 -0.15 8.45
C LYS A 45 10.70 1.37 8.61
N ALA A 46 9.71 2.09 8.06
CA ALA A 46 9.62 3.54 8.22
C ALA A 46 9.26 3.94 9.65
N ASP A 47 8.33 3.20 10.26
CA ASP A 47 7.81 3.41 11.61
C ASP A 47 7.14 2.11 12.11
N ASP A 48 7.72 1.54 13.17
CA ASP A 48 7.37 0.24 13.74
C ASP A 48 6.01 0.21 14.46
N ARG A 49 5.37 1.37 14.61
CA ARG A 49 4.02 1.51 15.16
C ARG A 49 2.96 1.19 14.12
N PHE A 50 3.32 1.20 12.84
CA PHE A 50 2.42 0.79 11.77
C PHE A 50 2.56 -0.70 11.50
N ALA A 51 1.45 -1.34 11.16
CA ALA A 51 1.41 -2.70 10.65
C ALA A 51 0.46 -2.76 9.46
N LEU A 52 0.91 -3.28 8.31
CA LEU A 52 0.07 -3.47 7.14
C LEU A 52 -0.17 -4.97 6.93
N THR A 53 -1.39 -5.44 7.17
CA THR A 53 -1.72 -6.83 6.90
C THR A 53 -2.02 -7.01 5.40
N VAL A 54 -1.63 -8.16 4.86
CA VAL A 54 -1.95 -8.58 3.49
C VAL A 54 -2.57 -9.97 3.60
N GLU A 55 -3.85 -10.07 3.24
CA GLU A 55 -4.63 -11.30 3.38
C GLU A 55 -5.13 -11.76 2.01
N PRO A 56 -5.14 -13.08 1.73
CA PRO A 56 -5.67 -13.60 0.48
C PRO A 56 -7.18 -13.37 0.39
N ARG A 57 -7.67 -13.12 -0.84
CA ARG A 57 -9.09 -12.99 -1.15
C ARG A 57 -9.44 -13.63 -2.50
N SER A 58 -10.72 -13.70 -2.83
CA SER A 58 -11.18 -14.16 -4.14
C SER A 58 -10.56 -13.32 -5.28
N LYS A 59 -10.05 -14.00 -6.30
CA LYS A 59 -9.38 -13.35 -7.43
C LYS A 59 -10.31 -12.35 -8.13
N THR A 60 -9.80 -11.16 -8.36
CA THR A 60 -10.44 -10.07 -9.12
C THR A 60 -9.47 -9.60 -10.20
N ILE A 61 -9.94 -8.91 -11.22
CA ILE A 61 -9.08 -8.30 -12.24
C ILE A 61 -9.26 -6.80 -12.07
N GLU A 62 -8.22 -6.08 -11.64
CA GLU A 62 -8.28 -4.62 -11.57
C GLU A 62 -7.00 -4.01 -12.16
N GLY A 63 -7.12 -2.81 -12.72
CA GLY A 63 -6.05 -2.19 -13.49
C GLY A 63 -5.16 -1.28 -12.65
N HIS A 64 -3.86 -1.57 -12.60
CA HIS A 64 -2.87 -0.66 -12.02
C HIS A 64 -2.84 0.67 -12.77
N THR A 65 -3.05 1.75 -12.05
CA THR A 65 -3.02 3.12 -12.57
C THR A 65 -1.93 3.98 -11.92
N ARG A 66 -1.26 3.47 -10.88
CA ARG A 66 -0.33 4.25 -10.07
C ARG A 66 0.93 3.49 -9.71
N TYR A 67 1.91 4.25 -9.25
CA TYR A 67 3.02 3.77 -8.45
C TYR A 67 2.87 4.27 -7.01
N ILE A 68 3.33 3.51 -6.02
CA ILE A 68 3.44 3.93 -4.62
C ILE A 68 4.89 3.85 -4.14
N SER A 69 5.29 4.86 -3.38
CA SER A 69 6.64 4.98 -2.84
C SER A 69 6.61 5.37 -1.36
N VAL A 70 7.64 4.95 -0.63
CA VAL A 70 7.81 5.21 0.81
C VAL A 70 9.15 5.90 1.04
N LYS A 71 9.12 7.01 1.77
CA LYS A 71 10.29 7.75 2.22
C LYS A 71 10.22 7.88 3.73
N SER A 72 11.33 7.56 4.41
CA SER A 72 11.49 7.74 5.85
C SER A 72 12.80 8.47 6.12
N LYS A 73 12.76 9.48 7.00
CA LYS A 73 13.93 10.28 7.42
C LYS A 73 14.79 10.79 6.26
N GLY A 74 14.15 11.24 5.17
CA GLY A 74 14.85 11.76 4.00
C GLY A 74 15.28 10.70 2.95
N VAL A 75 15.18 9.41 3.27
CA VAL A 75 15.63 8.31 2.39
C VAL A 75 14.42 7.60 1.78
N VAL A 76 14.45 7.39 0.46
CA VAL A 76 13.46 6.54 -0.24
C VAL A 76 13.80 5.08 0.06
N ILE A 77 12.86 4.37 0.69
CA ILE A 77 13.04 2.97 1.10
C ILE A 77 12.18 2.00 0.27
N LEU A 78 11.17 2.51 -0.42
CA LEU A 78 10.44 1.83 -1.48
C LEU A 78 10.23 2.83 -2.61
N ASP A 79 10.65 2.48 -3.81
CA ASP A 79 10.56 3.34 -4.99
C ASP A 79 9.68 2.68 -6.05
N LYS A 80 8.56 3.33 -6.35
CA LYS A 80 7.65 3.03 -7.46
C LYS A 80 7.16 1.57 -7.53
N LEU A 81 6.55 1.09 -6.46
CA LEU A 81 5.82 -0.19 -6.49
C LEU A 81 4.51 -0.03 -7.29
N PRO A 82 4.21 -0.88 -8.29
CA PRO A 82 2.94 -0.80 -9.04
C PRO A 82 1.71 -0.98 -8.15
N THR A 83 0.73 -0.09 -8.30
CA THR A 83 -0.51 -0.09 -7.51
C THR A 83 -1.70 0.62 -8.19
N HIS A 84 -2.76 0.92 -7.44
CA HIS A 84 -4.03 1.51 -7.88
C HIS A 84 -4.32 2.84 -7.18
N ASP A 85 -5.26 3.60 -7.74
CA ASP A 85 -5.76 4.86 -7.16
C ASP A 85 -6.36 4.67 -5.75
N ASN A 86 -6.93 3.50 -5.46
CA ASN A 86 -7.55 3.21 -4.16
C ASN A 86 -6.54 3.25 -2.99
N MET A 87 -5.24 3.13 -3.26
CA MET A 87 -4.17 3.29 -2.29
C MET A 87 -3.99 4.75 -1.85
N GLY A 88 -4.66 5.71 -2.48
CA GLY A 88 -4.67 7.10 -2.02
C GLY A 88 -5.18 7.21 -0.58
N GLY A 89 -6.12 6.36 -0.18
CA GLY A 89 -6.60 6.31 1.21
C GLY A 89 -5.51 5.89 2.20
N LEU A 90 -4.57 5.02 1.80
CA LEU A 90 -3.42 4.64 2.63
C LEU A 90 -2.50 5.84 2.85
N VAL A 91 -2.22 6.62 1.79
CA VAL A 91 -1.39 7.84 1.88
C VAL A 91 -1.99 8.81 2.89
N VAL A 92 -3.29 9.11 2.75
CA VAL A 92 -4.01 10.01 3.65
C VAL A 92 -3.98 9.51 5.09
N ALA A 93 -4.18 8.20 5.31
CA ALA A 93 -4.16 7.61 6.64
C ALA A 93 -2.79 7.71 7.33
N VAL A 94 -1.70 7.53 6.58
CA VAL A 94 -0.33 7.67 7.11
C VAL A 94 0.02 9.13 7.39
N GLU A 95 -0.42 10.07 6.54
CA GLU A 95 -0.15 11.51 6.73
C GLU A 95 -0.93 12.15 7.89
N ALA A 96 -2.07 11.56 8.27
CA ALA A 96 -2.92 12.06 9.35
C ALA A 96 -2.41 11.74 10.77
N ILE A 97 -1.30 11.00 10.90
CA ILE A 97 -0.71 10.52 12.16
C ILE A 97 0.64 11.18 12.42
#